data_AF-A0A7Y3L2J0-F1
#
_entry.id   AF-A0A7Y3L2J0-F1
#
_cell.length_a   1.000
_cell.length_b   1.000
_cell.length_c   1.000
_cell.angle_alpha   90.00
_cell.angle_beta   90.00
_cell.angle_gamma   90.00
#
_symmetry.space_group_name_H-M   'P 1'
#
loop_
_entity.id
_entity.type
_entity.pdbx_description
1 polymer ?
#
loop_
_entity_poly.entity_id
_entity_poly.type
_entity_poly.pdbx_seq_one_letter_code
_entity_poly.pdbx_strand_id
1 'polypeptide(L)'
;SARVAGDDFNTRDILLAEAVATLIAGVCGGVAQSTPYIGQPAYKQMGSRAGYTLLTGLFIGLGGMLGYVGWMVEIIPRAVIAPILIFVGLDIICQAFLACPAKHAPAVAFSFFPTLARLLEIKFSNPSVVPAANFAALMVEKGRALPEMLVTVALGNGFILTAMLWGAFMAELIDRRLKAASAYLWILAGFTFVGIVHSAMPDGSMYWPWTLSSPAIQVPYQFAAGYAALAVMMFALSFTTASRRPAVAHGH
;
A
#
# COMPACT_ATOMS: atom_id res chain seq x y z
N SER A 1 5.01 5.38 -14.47
CA SER A 1 4.75 4.80 -15.79
C SER A 1 5.02 5.79 -16.93
N ALA A 2 4.33 6.93 -17.04
CA ALA A 2 4.48 7.88 -18.16
C ALA A 2 5.92 8.41 -18.36
N ARG A 3 6.60 8.80 -17.27
CA ARG A 3 8.02 9.20 -17.31
C ARG A 3 8.95 8.09 -17.80
N VAL A 4 8.64 6.83 -17.47
CA VAL A 4 9.37 5.66 -17.95
C VAL A 4 9.14 5.45 -19.47
N ALA A 5 7.98 5.89 -19.99
CA ALA A 5 7.64 5.90 -21.41
C ALA A 5 8.08 7.19 -22.16
N GLY A 6 8.96 7.99 -21.54
CA GLY A 6 9.55 9.20 -22.14
C GLY A 6 8.68 10.46 -22.09
N ASP A 7 7.58 10.47 -21.34
CA ASP A 7 6.80 11.70 -21.10
C ASP A 7 7.14 12.32 -19.75
N ASP A 8 7.79 13.49 -19.78
CA ASP A 8 8.12 14.25 -18.57
C ASP A 8 6.98 15.21 -18.20
N PHE A 9 5.90 14.62 -17.68
CA PHE A 9 4.78 15.39 -17.15
C PHE A 9 5.08 15.86 -15.71
N ASN A 10 4.67 17.09 -15.40
CA ASN A 10 4.73 17.59 -14.04
C ASN A 10 3.79 16.79 -13.12
N THR A 11 4.38 16.04 -12.18
CA THR A 11 3.64 15.21 -11.22
C THR A 11 2.59 16.02 -10.45
N ARG A 12 2.90 17.27 -10.08
CA ARG A 12 1.96 18.12 -9.34
C ARG A 12 0.70 18.39 -10.15
N ASP A 13 0.87 18.71 -11.43
CA ASP A 13 -0.25 19.09 -12.30
C ASP A 13 -1.12 17.86 -12.61
N ILE A 14 -0.52 16.68 -12.78
CA ILE A 14 -1.26 15.42 -12.92
C ILE A 14 -2.08 15.14 -11.67
N LEU A 15 -1.46 15.20 -10.48
CA LEU A 15 -2.14 14.91 -9.22
C LEU A 15 -3.26 15.91 -8.92
N LEU A 16 -3.06 17.20 -9.26
CA LEU A 16 -4.10 18.21 -9.12
C LEU A 16 -5.27 17.95 -10.08
N ALA A 17 -4.98 17.61 -11.34
CA ALA A 17 -6.02 17.29 -12.31
C ALA A 17 -6.83 16.06 -11.87
N GLU A 18 -6.17 15.02 -11.36
CA GLU A 18 -6.80 13.82 -10.81
C GLU A 18 -7.65 14.12 -9.57
N ALA A 19 -7.15 14.93 -8.64
CA ALA A 19 -7.88 15.33 -7.45
C ALA A 19 -9.13 16.14 -7.80
N VAL A 20 -9.02 17.11 -8.70
CA VAL A 20 -10.16 17.92 -9.17
C VAL A 20 -11.18 17.04 -9.90
N ALA A 21 -10.72 16.14 -10.78
CA ALA A 21 -11.60 15.21 -11.48
C ALA A 21 -12.34 14.28 -10.51
N THR A 22 -11.65 13.75 -9.49
CA THR A 22 -12.24 12.92 -8.44
C THR A 22 -13.29 13.69 -7.63
N LEU A 23 -13.01 14.95 -7.26
CA LEU A 23 -13.96 15.80 -6.54
C LEU A 23 -15.22 16.06 -7.37
N ILE A 24 -15.06 16.42 -8.64
CA ILE A 24 -16.19 16.64 -9.56
C ILE A 24 -16.98 15.34 -9.71
N ALA A 25 -16.31 14.21 -9.91
CA ALA A 25 -16.97 12.90 -9.99
C ALA A 25 -17.78 12.61 -8.71
N GLY A 26 -17.21 12.86 -7.53
CA GLY A 26 -17.89 12.72 -6.24
C GLY A 26 -19.16 13.57 -6.12
N VAL A 27 -19.10 14.85 -6.52
CA VAL A 27 -20.26 15.74 -6.55
C VAL A 27 -21.34 15.24 -7.52
N CYS A 28 -20.93 14.61 -8.62
CA CYS A 28 -21.82 13.99 -9.59
C CYS A 28 -22.30 12.57 -9.20
N GLY A 29 -22.04 12.11 -7.96
CA GLY A 29 -22.47 10.79 -7.46
C GLY A 29 -21.50 9.64 -7.74
N GLY A 30 -20.29 9.93 -8.22
CA GLY A 30 -19.22 8.97 -8.38
C GLY A 30 -18.66 8.48 -7.04
N VAL A 31 -18.47 7.17 -6.91
CA VAL A 31 -17.95 6.53 -5.68
C VAL A 31 -16.52 6.02 -5.83
N ALA A 32 -15.93 6.16 -7.03
CA ALA A 32 -14.60 5.68 -7.35
C ALA A 32 -13.61 6.84 -7.47
N GLN A 33 -12.46 6.68 -6.83
CA GLN A 33 -11.32 7.58 -6.99
C GLN A 33 -10.69 7.36 -8.37
N SER A 34 -10.39 8.43 -9.10
CA SER A 34 -9.59 8.32 -10.33
C SER A 34 -8.12 8.14 -10.00
N THR A 35 -7.36 7.39 -10.80
CA THR A 35 -5.90 7.26 -10.67
C THR A 35 -5.23 7.33 -12.04
N PRO A 36 -3.93 7.68 -12.14
CA PRO A 36 -3.24 7.75 -13.42
C PRO A 36 -3.25 6.38 -14.10
N TYR A 37 -3.58 6.38 -15.39
CA TYR A 37 -3.82 5.16 -16.12
C TYR A 37 -2.53 4.36 -16.36
N ILE A 38 -2.46 3.13 -15.87
CA ILE A 38 -1.27 2.27 -15.99
C ILE A 38 -0.99 1.86 -17.43
N GLY A 39 -2.02 1.74 -18.28
CA GLY A 39 -1.88 1.29 -19.67
C GLY A 39 -1.25 2.35 -20.59
N GLN A 40 -1.07 3.59 -20.14
CA GLN A 40 -0.57 4.69 -20.97
C GLN A 40 0.74 4.35 -21.74
N PRO A 41 1.77 3.73 -21.13
CA PRO A 41 2.97 3.30 -21.86
C PRO A 41 2.67 2.33 -23.00
N ALA A 42 1.79 1.34 -22.78
CA ALA A 42 1.45 0.33 -23.77
C ALA A 42 0.70 0.94 -24.95
N TYR A 43 -0.33 1.76 -24.71
CA TYR A 43 -1.06 2.41 -25.81
C TYR A 43 -0.19 3.40 -26.58
N LYS A 44 0.73 4.10 -25.90
CA LYS A 44 1.67 5.00 -26.57
C LYS A 44 2.60 4.24 -27.51
N GLN A 45 3.08 3.05 -27.12
CA GLN A 45 3.85 2.18 -28.01
C GLN A 45 3.03 1.71 -29.23
N MET A 46 1.71 1.62 -29.11
CA MET A 46 0.79 1.35 -30.22
C MET A 46 0.48 2.59 -31.09
N GLY A 47 1.14 3.72 -30.84
CA GLY A 47 0.95 4.97 -31.59
C GLY A 47 -0.22 5.83 -31.11
N SER A 48 -0.78 5.57 -29.92
CA SER A 48 -1.87 6.39 -29.38
C SER A 48 -1.40 7.83 -29.09
N ARG A 49 -2.32 8.78 -29.27
CA ARG A 49 -2.10 10.22 -29.07
C ARG A 49 -3.26 10.83 -28.28
N ALA A 50 -3.21 12.12 -28.02
CA ALA A 50 -4.24 12.84 -27.25
C ALA A 50 -5.69 12.59 -27.73
N GLY A 51 -5.91 12.46 -29.05
CA GLY A 51 -7.22 12.14 -29.62
C GLY A 51 -7.78 10.78 -29.17
N TYR A 52 -6.93 9.76 -29.06
CA TYR A 52 -7.33 8.45 -28.55
C TYR A 52 -7.81 8.54 -27.09
N THR A 53 -7.06 9.26 -26.26
CA THR A 53 -7.39 9.49 -24.85
C THR A 53 -8.71 10.24 -24.71
N LEU A 54 -8.92 11.30 -25.50
CA LEU A 54 -10.17 12.07 -25.49
C LEU A 54 -11.37 11.22 -25.94
N LEU A 55 -11.25 10.48 -27.04
CA LEU A 55 -12.31 9.61 -27.54
C LEU A 55 -12.63 8.51 -26.53
N THR A 56 -11.63 7.94 -25.88
CA THR A 56 -11.82 6.94 -24.81
C THR A 56 -12.57 7.54 -23.63
N GLY A 57 -12.15 8.72 -23.16
CA GLY A 57 -12.84 9.43 -22.08
C GLY A 57 -14.29 9.77 -22.42
N LEU A 58 -14.54 10.23 -23.64
CA LEU A 58 -15.90 10.54 -24.12
C LEU A 58 -16.76 9.29 -24.24
N PHE A 59 -16.23 8.22 -24.84
CA PHE A 59 -16.94 6.96 -25.01
C PHE A 59 -17.30 6.34 -23.65
N ILE A 60 -16.31 6.19 -22.75
CA ILE A 60 -16.56 5.63 -21.42
C ILE A 60 -17.46 6.56 -20.59
N GLY A 61 -17.28 7.88 -20.67
CA GLY A 61 -18.09 8.85 -19.94
C GLY A 61 -19.55 8.87 -20.40
N LEU A 62 -19.80 8.94 -21.71
CA LEU A 62 -21.15 8.80 -22.27
C LEU A 62 -21.73 7.43 -21.99
N GLY A 63 -20.91 6.38 -21.98
CA GLY A 63 -21.33 5.02 -21.67
C GLY A 63 -21.71 4.79 -20.22
N GLY A 64 -21.06 5.49 -19.28
CA GLY A 64 -21.50 5.58 -17.90
C GLY A 64 -22.82 6.34 -17.77
N MET A 65 -22.94 7.49 -18.45
CA MET A 65 -24.14 8.34 -18.39
C MET A 65 -25.38 7.69 -19.04
N LEU A 66 -25.21 7.03 -20.17
CA LEU A 66 -26.28 6.38 -20.94
C LEU A 66 -26.49 4.91 -20.54
N GLY A 67 -25.64 4.35 -19.68
CA GLY A 67 -25.77 3.01 -19.10
C GLY A 67 -25.28 1.84 -19.96
N TYR A 68 -24.86 2.07 -21.21
CA TYR A 68 -24.43 0.97 -22.10
C TYR A 68 -23.11 0.32 -21.66
N VAL A 69 -22.25 1.02 -20.91
CA VAL A 69 -21.02 0.41 -20.35
C VAL A 69 -21.37 -0.67 -19.32
N GLY A 70 -22.40 -0.47 -18.51
CA GLY A 70 -22.87 -1.48 -17.55
C GLY A 70 -23.28 -2.78 -18.26
N TRP A 71 -24.07 -2.64 -19.32
CA TRP A 71 -24.46 -3.76 -20.18
C TRP A 71 -23.25 -4.47 -20.82
N MET A 72 -22.26 -3.72 -21.31
CA MET A 72 -21.03 -4.30 -21.86
C MET A 72 -20.25 -5.09 -20.80
N VAL A 73 -20.18 -4.58 -19.56
CA VAL A 73 -19.46 -5.24 -18.46
C VAL A 73 -20.17 -6.54 -18.05
N GLU A 74 -21.49 -6.59 -18.08
CA GLU A 74 -22.26 -7.81 -17.76
C GLU A 74 -22.02 -8.96 -18.75
N ILE A 75 -21.67 -8.63 -20.00
CA ILE A 75 -21.32 -9.64 -21.02
C ILE A 75 -19.96 -10.28 -20.73
N ILE A 76 -19.06 -9.60 -20.02
CA ILE A 76 -17.71 -10.09 -19.77
C ILE A 76 -17.78 -11.22 -18.74
N PRO A 77 -17.36 -12.46 -19.10
CA PRO A 77 -17.34 -13.56 -18.14
C PRO A 77 -16.40 -13.23 -16.99
N ARG A 78 -16.88 -13.38 -15.74
CA ARG A 78 -16.09 -13.10 -14.52
C ARG A 78 -14.76 -13.86 -14.49
N ALA A 79 -14.70 -15.05 -15.10
CA ALA A 79 -13.50 -15.85 -15.21
C ALA A 79 -12.37 -15.17 -16.03
N VAL A 80 -12.70 -14.28 -16.97
CA VAL A 80 -11.73 -13.56 -17.81
C VAL A 80 -11.07 -12.40 -17.04
N ILE A 81 -11.75 -11.86 -16.02
CA ILE A 81 -11.27 -10.72 -15.23
C ILE A 81 -10.04 -11.11 -14.39
N ALA A 82 -10.04 -12.31 -13.80
CA ALA A 82 -8.97 -12.74 -12.90
C ALA A 82 -7.59 -12.83 -13.56
N PRO A 83 -7.40 -13.48 -14.73
CA PRO A 83 -6.11 -13.49 -15.43
C PRO A 83 -5.60 -12.09 -15.79
N ILE A 84 -6.49 -11.18 -16.20
CA ILE A 84 -6.12 -9.79 -16.53
C ILE A 84 -5.55 -9.10 -15.29
N LEU A 85 -6.23 -9.22 -14.14
CA LEU A 85 -5.76 -8.63 -12.88
C LEU A 85 -4.45 -9.25 -12.39
N ILE A 86 -4.26 -10.56 -12.58
CA ILE A 86 -2.99 -11.25 -12.26
C ILE A 86 -1.86 -10.69 -13.12
N PHE A 87 -2.07 -10.56 -14.43
CA PHE A 87 -1.06 -10.01 -15.34
C PHE A 87 -0.68 -8.58 -14.97
N VAL A 88 -1.67 -7.70 -14.75
CA VAL A 88 -1.42 -6.31 -14.34
C VAL A 88 -0.70 -6.26 -12.98
N GLY A 89 -1.10 -7.08 -12.02
CA GLY A 89 -0.43 -7.17 -10.71
C GLY A 89 1.03 -7.60 -10.83
N LEU A 90 1.31 -8.63 -11.63
CA LEU A 90 2.67 -9.10 -11.89
C LEU A 90 3.52 -8.01 -12.57
N ASP A 91 2.98 -7.32 -13.56
CA ASP A 91 3.68 -6.22 -14.24
C ASP A 91 4.01 -5.07 -13.28
N ILE A 92 3.09 -4.69 -12.40
CA ILE A 92 3.35 -3.68 -11.35
C ILE A 92 4.46 -4.14 -10.40
N ILE A 93 4.45 -5.41 -9.98
CA ILE A 93 5.50 -5.98 -9.12
C ILE A 93 6.86 -5.92 -9.84
N CYS A 94 6.93 -6.40 -11.08
CA CYS A 94 8.15 -6.34 -11.89
C CYS A 94 8.66 -4.91 -12.05
N GLN A 95 7.78 -3.96 -12.38
CA GLN A 95 8.12 -2.55 -12.49
C GLN A 95 8.66 -1.97 -11.18
N ALA A 96 8.14 -2.37 -10.02
CA ALA A 96 8.65 -1.90 -8.73
C ALA A 96 10.12 -2.31 -8.51
N PHE A 97 10.51 -3.53 -8.91
CA PHE A 97 11.91 -3.96 -8.84
C PHE A 97 12.78 -3.32 -9.91
N LEU A 98 12.30 -3.22 -11.15
CA LEU A 98 13.07 -2.70 -12.28
C LEU A 98 13.27 -1.17 -12.22
N ALA A 99 12.32 -0.43 -11.64
CA ALA A 99 12.41 1.02 -11.51
C ALA A 99 13.32 1.47 -10.35
N CYS A 100 13.62 0.58 -9.41
CA CYS A 100 14.48 0.86 -8.27
C CYS A 100 15.92 0.40 -8.53
N PRO A 101 16.94 1.07 -7.93
CA PRO A 101 18.31 0.56 -7.95
C PRO A 101 18.38 -0.88 -7.42
N ALA A 102 19.16 -1.74 -8.05
CA ALA A 102 19.24 -3.17 -7.69
C ALA A 102 19.55 -3.42 -6.20
N LYS A 103 20.38 -2.57 -5.59
CA LYS A 103 20.68 -2.63 -4.14
C LYS A 103 19.46 -2.49 -3.23
N HIS A 104 18.38 -1.87 -3.70
CA HIS A 104 17.14 -1.66 -2.94
C HIS A 104 16.11 -2.76 -3.16
N ALA A 105 16.40 -3.81 -3.95
CA ALA A 105 15.51 -4.95 -4.12
C ALA A 105 15.03 -5.57 -2.79
N PRO A 106 15.85 -5.69 -1.73
CA PRO A 106 15.37 -6.15 -0.42
C PRO A 106 14.32 -5.24 0.21
N ALA A 107 14.41 -3.92 0.01
CA ALA A 107 13.41 -2.96 0.51
C ALA A 107 12.08 -3.10 -0.23
N VAL A 108 12.13 -3.32 -1.55
CA VAL A 108 10.94 -3.61 -2.38
C VAL A 108 10.30 -4.93 -1.95
N ALA A 109 11.09 -5.99 -1.73
CA ALA A 109 10.58 -7.27 -1.23
C ALA A 109 9.93 -7.13 0.16
N PHE A 110 10.57 -6.39 1.06
CA PHE A 110 10.09 -6.18 2.42
C PHE A 110 8.78 -5.37 2.49
N SER A 111 8.56 -4.44 1.55
CA SER A 111 7.32 -3.65 1.51
C SER A 111 6.08 -4.45 1.07
N PHE A 112 6.23 -5.68 0.56
CA PHE A 112 5.08 -6.53 0.22
C PHE A 112 4.41 -7.19 1.43
N PHE A 113 5.09 -7.30 2.57
CA PHE A 113 4.57 -8.02 3.74
C PHE A 113 3.21 -7.49 4.25
N PRO A 114 2.99 -6.16 4.40
CA PRO A 114 1.69 -5.63 4.81
C PRO A 114 0.57 -5.98 3.83
N THR A 115 0.86 -5.99 2.52
CA THR A 115 -0.12 -6.36 1.48
C THR A 115 -0.50 -7.83 1.57
N LEU A 116 0.46 -8.72 1.86
CA LEU A 116 0.18 -10.13 2.10
C LEU A 116 -0.66 -10.34 3.37
N ALA A 117 -0.35 -9.62 4.45
CA ALA A 117 -1.14 -9.65 5.67
C ALA A 117 -2.59 -9.18 5.40
N ARG A 118 -2.77 -8.11 4.61
CA ARG A 118 -4.09 -7.65 4.19
C ARG A 118 -4.84 -8.67 3.34
N LEU A 119 -4.16 -9.38 2.44
CA LEU A 119 -4.77 -10.47 1.67
C LEU A 119 -5.30 -11.58 2.59
N LEU A 120 -4.48 -12.01 3.55
CA LEU A 120 -4.87 -13.03 4.53
C LEU A 120 -6.05 -12.55 5.38
N GLU A 121 -6.01 -11.32 5.86
CA GLU A 121 -7.10 -10.69 6.60
C GLU A 121 -8.41 -10.70 5.81
N ILE A 122 -8.40 -10.31 4.53
CA ILE A 122 -9.58 -10.34 3.65
C ILE A 122 -10.12 -11.78 3.50
N LYS A 123 -9.24 -12.77 3.42
CA LYS A 123 -9.66 -14.18 3.30
C LYS A 123 -10.22 -14.73 4.60
N PHE A 124 -9.63 -14.40 5.74
CA PHE A 124 -10.05 -14.90 7.04
C PHE A 124 -11.25 -14.15 7.63
N SER A 125 -11.46 -12.89 7.25
CA SER A 125 -12.68 -12.16 7.61
C SER A 125 -13.91 -12.58 6.80
N ASN A 126 -13.73 -13.37 5.73
CA ASN A 126 -14.84 -13.89 4.94
C ASN A 126 -15.56 -15.04 5.67
N PRO A 127 -16.86 -14.89 6.02
CA PRO A 127 -17.62 -15.92 6.73
C PRO A 127 -17.73 -17.26 6.00
N SER A 128 -17.57 -17.29 4.66
CA SER A 128 -17.60 -18.52 3.88
C SER A 128 -16.32 -19.34 4.01
N VAL A 129 -15.22 -18.72 4.46
CA VAL A 129 -13.91 -19.37 4.67
C VAL A 129 -13.71 -19.67 6.15
N VAL A 130 -13.95 -18.67 7.01
CA VAL A 130 -13.86 -18.81 8.46
C VAL A 130 -15.18 -18.32 9.07
N PRO A 131 -15.92 -19.16 9.82
CA PRO A 131 -17.13 -18.71 10.49
C PRO A 131 -16.87 -17.48 11.38
N ALA A 132 -17.76 -16.50 11.36
CA ALA A 132 -17.57 -15.23 12.06
C ALA A 132 -17.31 -15.41 13.57
N ALA A 133 -17.96 -16.41 14.20
CA ALA A 133 -17.74 -16.75 15.61
C ALA A 133 -16.29 -17.23 15.87
N ASN A 134 -15.73 -18.03 14.95
CA ASN A 134 -14.36 -18.52 15.04
C ASN A 134 -13.37 -17.37 14.82
N PHE A 135 -13.61 -16.51 13.84
CA PHE A 135 -12.79 -15.31 13.63
C PHE A 135 -12.76 -14.44 14.89
N ALA A 136 -13.92 -14.15 15.48
CA ALA A 136 -14.02 -13.37 16.71
C ALA A 136 -13.29 -14.04 17.89
N ALA A 137 -13.37 -15.36 18.02
CA ALA A 137 -12.67 -16.11 19.06
C ALA A 137 -11.14 -16.05 18.88
N LEU A 138 -10.64 -16.22 17.65
CA LEU A 138 -9.22 -16.16 17.32
C LEU A 138 -8.62 -14.74 17.51
N MET A 139 -9.44 -13.70 17.37
CA MET A 139 -9.02 -12.31 17.63
C MET A 139 -8.76 -12.01 19.11
N VAL A 140 -9.31 -12.81 20.02
CA VAL A 140 -9.21 -12.60 21.48
C VAL A 140 -8.59 -13.79 22.21
N GLU A 141 -7.98 -14.71 21.48
CA GLU A 141 -7.39 -15.92 22.04
C GLU A 141 -6.35 -15.59 23.11
N LYS A 142 -6.48 -16.21 24.27
CA LYS A 142 -5.59 -15.94 25.41
C LYS A 142 -4.32 -16.77 25.27
N GLY A 143 -3.17 -16.10 25.28
CA GLY A 143 -1.86 -16.75 25.25
C GLY A 143 -0.77 -15.87 25.87
N ARG A 144 0.48 -16.36 25.83
CA ARG A 144 1.65 -15.55 26.22
C ARG A 144 1.97 -14.46 25.21
N ALA A 145 1.61 -14.67 23.95
CA ALA A 145 1.78 -13.73 22.85
C ALA A 145 0.42 -13.12 22.46
N LEU A 146 0.46 -12.08 21.63
CA LEU A 146 -0.74 -11.57 20.96
C LEU A 146 -1.39 -12.68 20.11
N PRO A 147 -2.73 -12.73 20.04
CA PRO A 147 -3.42 -13.64 19.13
C PRO A 147 -2.93 -13.47 17.69
N GLU A 148 -2.64 -14.58 17.00
CA GLU A 148 -2.08 -14.55 15.63
C GLU A 148 -3.04 -13.87 14.65
N MET A 149 -4.35 -14.05 14.84
CA MET A 149 -5.36 -13.38 14.02
C MET A 149 -5.36 -11.86 14.24
N LEU A 150 -5.22 -11.43 15.50
CA LEU A 150 -5.10 -10.01 15.82
C LEU A 150 -3.84 -9.40 15.20
N VAL A 151 -2.71 -10.11 15.23
CA VAL A 151 -1.46 -9.68 14.59
C VAL A 151 -1.63 -9.59 13.08
N THR A 152 -2.29 -10.56 12.45
CA THR A 152 -2.54 -10.56 11.00
C THR A 152 -3.42 -9.38 10.58
N VAL A 153 -4.51 -9.13 11.32
CA VAL A 153 -5.40 -7.97 11.12
C VAL A 153 -4.62 -6.66 11.29
N ALA A 154 -3.86 -6.53 12.37
CA ALA A 154 -3.03 -5.35 12.59
C ALA A 154 -2.00 -5.17 11.46
N LEU A 155 -1.28 -6.20 11.03
CA LEU A 155 -0.32 -6.06 9.93
C LEU A 155 -0.97 -5.67 8.59
N GLY A 156 -2.21 -6.10 8.34
CA GLY A 156 -2.99 -5.76 7.14
C GLY A 156 -3.60 -4.35 7.18
N ASN A 157 -3.94 -3.84 8.37
CA ASN A 157 -4.53 -2.52 8.52
C ASN A 157 -3.52 -1.40 8.23
N GLY A 158 -3.91 -0.52 7.29
CA GLY A 158 -3.03 0.55 6.80
C GLY A 158 -1.93 0.07 5.85
N PHE A 159 -2.07 -1.13 5.25
CA PHE A 159 -1.01 -1.78 4.47
C PHE A 159 -0.28 -0.89 3.45
N ILE A 160 -0.96 0.07 2.80
CA ILE A 160 -0.35 0.98 1.83
C ILE A 160 0.69 1.87 2.53
N LEU A 161 0.28 2.56 3.60
CA LEU A 161 1.17 3.43 4.38
C LEU A 161 2.28 2.62 5.05
N THR A 162 1.94 1.46 5.60
CA THR A 162 2.92 0.54 6.20
C THR A 162 3.96 0.12 5.17
N ALA A 163 3.55 -0.35 3.99
CA ALA A 163 4.45 -0.78 2.91
C ALA A 163 5.36 0.37 2.45
N MET A 164 4.81 1.56 2.25
CA MET A 164 5.58 2.75 1.86
C MET A 164 6.62 3.13 2.92
N LEU A 165 6.22 3.19 4.19
CA LEU A 165 7.12 3.56 5.29
C LEU A 165 8.17 2.48 5.57
N TRP A 166 7.81 1.20 5.49
CA TRP A 166 8.74 0.07 5.60
C TRP A 166 9.76 0.07 4.46
N GLY A 167 9.30 0.28 3.23
CA GLY A 167 10.17 0.42 2.06
C GLY A 167 11.14 1.59 2.21
N ALA A 168 10.66 2.76 2.64
CA ALA A 168 11.47 3.95 2.85
C ALA A 168 12.52 3.75 3.96
N PHE A 169 12.10 3.25 5.13
CA PHE A 169 13.01 2.91 6.23
C PHE A 169 14.09 1.93 5.77
N MET A 170 13.71 0.86 5.08
CA MET A 170 14.64 -0.18 4.63
C MET A 170 15.60 0.35 3.55
N ALA A 171 15.13 1.19 2.62
CA ALA A 171 15.97 1.84 1.62
C ALA A 171 17.01 2.77 2.25
N GLU A 172 16.60 3.61 3.21
CA GLU A 172 17.53 4.49 3.96
C GLU A 172 18.52 3.68 4.81
N LEU A 173 18.08 2.54 5.37
CA LEU A 173 18.95 1.62 6.10
C LEU A 173 20.02 1.00 5.19
N ILE A 174 19.62 0.53 4.00
CA ILE A 174 20.54 0.02 2.97
C ILE A 174 21.55 1.10 2.55
N ASP A 175 21.10 2.35 2.42
CA ASP A 175 21.95 3.49 2.10
C ASP A 175 22.75 4.02 3.30
N ARG A 176 22.65 3.36 4.46
CA ARG A 176 23.31 3.71 5.73
C ARG A 176 22.96 5.10 6.26
N ARG A 177 21.84 5.68 5.83
CA ARG A 177 21.30 6.96 6.29
C ARG A 177 20.47 6.76 7.55
N LEU A 178 21.12 6.32 8.62
CA LEU A 178 20.46 5.84 9.84
C LEU A 178 19.57 6.90 10.54
N LYS A 179 19.89 8.19 10.38
CA LYS A 179 19.05 9.29 10.90
C LYS A 179 17.71 9.38 10.16
N ALA A 180 17.73 9.26 8.83
CA ALA A 180 16.51 9.26 8.03
C ALA A 180 15.68 7.98 8.30
N ALA A 181 16.36 6.82 8.36
CA ALA A 181 15.74 5.56 8.76
C ALA A 181 15.03 5.66 10.13
N SER A 182 15.68 6.29 11.12
CA SER A 182 15.10 6.56 12.44
C SER A 182 13.85 7.46 12.37
N ALA A 183 13.86 8.49 11.52
CA ALA A 183 12.70 9.37 11.36
C ALA A 183 11.46 8.60 10.84
N TYR A 184 11.61 7.72 9.85
CA TYR A 184 10.51 6.88 9.36
C TYR A 184 9.97 5.95 10.44
N LEU A 185 10.83 5.39 11.29
CA LEU A 185 10.42 4.54 12.41
C LEU A 185 9.66 5.32 13.48
N TRP A 186 10.02 6.58 13.76
CA TRP A 186 9.25 7.43 14.65
C TRP A 186 7.85 7.75 14.10
N ILE A 187 7.74 7.99 12.79
CA ILE A 187 6.44 8.18 12.13
C ILE A 187 5.61 6.90 12.24
N LEU A 188 6.21 5.73 11.98
CA LEU A 188 5.55 4.43 12.15
C LEU A 188 5.07 4.23 13.59
N ALA A 189 5.88 4.56 14.59
CA ALA A 189 5.50 4.48 16.00
C ALA A 189 4.28 5.36 16.30
N GLY A 190 4.29 6.62 15.86
CA GLY A 190 3.17 7.55 16.05
C GLY A 190 1.89 7.09 15.35
N PHE A 191 1.98 6.68 14.08
CA PHE A 191 0.83 6.23 13.30
C PHE A 191 0.26 4.91 13.84
N THR A 192 1.12 4.01 14.32
CA THR A 192 0.73 2.76 14.98
C THR A 192 -0.04 3.04 16.27
N PHE A 193 0.41 4.02 17.04
CA PHE A 193 -0.19 4.35 18.32
C PHE A 193 -1.66 4.75 18.15
N VAL A 194 -2.03 5.51 17.12
CA VAL A 194 -3.42 5.93 16.88
C VAL A 194 -4.19 5.04 15.88
N GLY A 195 -3.58 3.94 15.42
CA GLY A 195 -4.21 3.01 14.46
C GLY A 195 -4.33 3.54 13.02
N ILE A 196 -3.53 4.53 12.61
CA ILE A 196 -3.42 4.92 11.18
C ILE A 196 -2.78 3.79 10.37
N VAL A 197 -1.74 3.19 10.96
CA VAL A 197 -1.21 1.89 10.54
C VAL A 197 -1.37 0.93 11.71
N HIS A 198 -1.41 -0.37 11.44
CA HIS A 198 -1.49 -1.36 12.50
C HIS A 198 -2.69 -1.24 13.45
N SER A 199 -3.84 -0.80 12.92
CA SER A 199 -5.08 -0.79 13.69
C SER A 199 -5.40 -2.19 14.21
N ALA A 200 -5.64 -2.29 15.52
CA ALA A 200 -6.14 -3.48 16.18
C ALA A 200 -7.63 -3.81 15.87
N MET A 201 -8.34 -2.90 15.19
CA MET A 201 -9.77 -3.06 14.90
C MET A 201 -9.98 -3.84 13.59
N PRO A 202 -10.89 -4.82 13.52
CA PRO A 202 -11.15 -5.59 12.30
C PRO A 202 -11.61 -4.76 11.10
N ASP A 203 -12.20 -3.58 11.34
CA ASP A 203 -12.65 -2.65 10.30
C ASP A 203 -11.55 -1.66 9.87
N GLY A 204 -10.38 -1.70 10.51
CA GLY A 204 -9.25 -0.81 10.24
C GLY A 204 -9.46 0.62 10.74
N SER A 205 -10.43 0.85 11.63
CA SER A 205 -10.70 2.18 12.19
C SER A 205 -9.54 2.71 13.05
N MET A 206 -9.36 4.04 13.02
CA MET A 206 -8.47 4.73 13.95
C MET A 206 -9.06 4.76 15.36
N TYR A 207 -8.20 4.81 16.37
CA TYR A 207 -8.63 4.82 17.76
C TYR A 207 -7.67 5.62 18.63
N TRP A 208 -8.13 5.89 19.85
CA TRP A 208 -7.23 6.27 20.94
C TRP A 208 -6.86 5.00 21.73
N PRO A 209 -5.57 4.72 22.02
CA PRO A 209 -5.15 3.46 22.65
C PRO A 209 -5.91 3.05 23.91
N TRP A 210 -6.24 4.02 24.75
CA TRP A 210 -6.95 3.81 26.01
C TRP A 210 -8.44 3.49 25.85
N THR A 211 -9.00 3.54 24.63
CA THR A 211 -10.39 3.12 24.38
C THR A 211 -10.50 1.64 24.03
N LEU A 212 -9.38 0.96 23.80
CA LEU A 212 -9.35 -0.45 23.43
C LEU A 212 -9.42 -1.36 24.67
N SER A 213 -10.04 -2.52 24.51
CA SER A 213 -10.05 -3.60 25.50
C SER A 213 -8.94 -4.62 25.22
N SER A 214 -8.60 -5.44 26.21
CA SER A 214 -7.65 -6.55 26.01
C SER A 214 -8.27 -7.64 25.12
N PRO A 215 -7.53 -8.22 24.16
CA PRO A 215 -6.10 -8.02 23.91
C PRO A 215 -5.74 -6.88 22.94
N ALA A 216 -6.72 -6.28 22.24
CA ALA A 216 -6.49 -5.23 21.24
C ALA A 216 -5.67 -4.04 21.76
N ILE A 217 -5.86 -3.63 23.02
CA ILE A 217 -5.08 -2.55 23.65
C ILE A 217 -3.58 -2.79 23.59
N GLN A 218 -3.11 -4.04 23.58
CA GLN A 218 -1.69 -4.34 23.59
C GLN A 218 -0.99 -4.00 22.26
N VAL A 219 -1.72 -4.03 21.14
CA VAL A 219 -1.17 -3.77 19.79
C VAL A 219 -0.53 -2.38 19.69
N PRO A 220 -1.24 -1.26 19.94
CA PRO A 220 -0.64 0.07 19.81
C PRO A 220 0.56 0.26 20.73
N TYR A 221 0.55 -0.29 21.95
CA TYR A 221 1.68 -0.17 22.86
C TYR A 221 2.88 -1.02 22.43
N GLN A 222 2.68 -2.31 22.13
CA GLN A 222 3.78 -3.21 21.78
C GLN A 222 4.40 -2.84 20.43
N PHE A 223 3.59 -2.57 19.41
CA PHE A 223 4.10 -2.27 18.07
C PHE A 223 4.75 -0.88 18.04
N ALA A 224 4.13 0.14 18.65
CA ALA A 224 4.74 1.47 18.70
C ALA A 224 6.03 1.46 19.53
N ALA A 225 6.07 0.72 20.65
CA ALA A 225 7.31 0.56 21.42
C ALA A 225 8.40 -0.16 20.62
N GLY A 226 8.04 -1.19 19.83
CA GLY A 226 8.96 -1.86 18.91
C GLY A 226 9.57 -0.92 17.88
N TYR A 227 8.74 -0.10 17.23
CA TYR A 227 9.23 0.93 16.30
C TYR A 227 10.09 1.99 16.99
N ALA A 228 9.66 2.49 18.15
CA ALA A 228 10.40 3.49 18.91
C ALA A 228 11.77 2.95 19.38
N ALA A 229 11.82 1.71 19.88
CA ALA A 229 13.06 1.06 20.28
C ALA A 229 14.03 0.91 19.09
N LEU A 230 13.52 0.47 17.94
CA LEU A 230 14.30 0.39 16.70
C LEU A 230 14.76 1.78 16.24
N ALA A 231 13.91 2.81 16.36
CA ALA A 231 14.23 4.18 15.99
C ALA A 231 15.37 4.74 16.86
N VAL A 232 15.31 4.54 18.17
CA VAL A 232 16.36 4.93 19.13
C VAL A 232 17.65 4.20 18.82
N MET A 233 17.59 2.89 18.56
CA MET A 233 18.76 2.10 18.21
C MET A 233 19.41 2.61 16.92
N MET A 234 18.64 2.87 15.86
CA MET A 234 19.16 3.43 14.61
C MET A 234 19.77 4.82 14.80
N PHE A 235 19.13 5.67 15.60
CA PHE A 235 19.65 7.01 15.91
C PHE A 235 20.96 6.95 16.69
N ALA A 236 21.04 6.10 17.72
CA ALA A 236 22.26 5.89 18.50
C ALA A 236 23.41 5.35 17.63
N LEU A 237 23.13 4.35 16.80
CA LEU A 237 24.11 3.79 15.87
C LEU A 237 24.58 4.80 14.81
N SER A 238 23.77 5.81 14.50
CA SER A 238 24.15 6.87 13.55
C SER A 238 25.40 7.66 13.96
N PHE A 239 25.74 7.68 15.25
CA PHE A 239 26.93 8.37 15.76
C PHE A 239 28.22 7.52 15.69
N THR A 240 28.12 6.23 15.41
CA THR A 240 29.27 5.32 15.38
C THR A 240 30.16 5.54 14.15
N THR A 241 31.46 5.26 14.26
CA THR A 241 32.39 5.36 13.12
C THR A 241 32.00 4.43 11.97
N ALA A 242 31.40 3.28 12.28
CA ALA A 242 30.91 2.34 11.28
C ALA A 242 29.79 2.93 10.42
N SER A 243 28.92 3.79 10.95
CA SER A 243 27.83 4.41 10.18
C SER A 243 28.35 5.33 9.06
N ARG A 244 29.54 5.92 9.25
CA ARG A 244 30.16 6.86 8.31
C ARG A 244 30.90 6.19 7.15
N ARG A 245 31.11 4.88 7.20
CA ARG A 245 31.73 4.14 6.10
C ARG A 245 30.75 4.06 4.92
N PRO A 246 31.19 4.34 3.68
CA PRO A 246 30.34 4.16 2.51
C PRO A 246 29.85 2.71 2.43
N ALA A 247 28.61 2.52 2.01
CA ALA A 247 28.08 1.18 1.75
C ALA A 247 29.01 0.49 0.74
N VAL A 248 29.45 -0.73 1.06
CA VAL A 248 30.28 -1.53 0.16
C VAL A 248 29.44 -1.74 -1.10
N ALA A 249 29.87 -1.16 -2.22
CA ALA A 249 29.23 -1.40 -3.50
C ALA A 249 29.44 -2.88 -3.84
N HIS A 250 28.42 -3.70 -3.67
CA HIS A 250 28.40 -5.01 -4.30
C HIS A 250 28.28 -4.76 -5.80
N GLY A 251 29.43 -4.78 -6.48
CA GLY A 251 29.49 -4.81 -7.92
C GLY A 251 28.81 -6.07 -8.41
N HIS A 252 27.76 -5.89 -9.19
CA HIS A 252 27.24 -6.89 -10.11
C HIS A 252 27.31 -6.28 -11.51
#